data_AF-A0A015Y384-F1
#
_entry.id   AF-A0A015Y384-F1
#
_cell.length_a   1.000
_cell.length_b   1.000
_cell.length_c   1.000
_cell.angle_alpha   90.00
_cell.angle_beta   90.00
_cell.angle_gamma   90.00
#
_symmetry.space_group_name_H-M   'P 1'
#
loop_
_entity.id
_entity.type
_entity.pdbx_description
1 polymer ?
#
loop_
_entity_poly.entity_id
_entity_poly.type
_entity_poly.pdbx_seq_one_letter_code
_entity_poly.pdbx_strand_id
1 'polypeptide(L)'
;MKFIKYITPALFCAALTLQSCEHFLDTKPMESYSEDLVWSLKSTADAFVLQTYNNVLPFYHDIRTEEQWTLNSVMRQNCPNEARDLMNRDWSWGFNQFGTIRRCNLIIEKSQASTGLSDADKKALVAEGKMLRAMTYYYIAKHCGRVIWVDHVLAETDEFNLPLTESIDKTYDLILKDIDDAIAGLPETSLQGRINANAARALKSEVCLTAAAYSTDDTRKKSLFEQAVAAVDGIQGYTLDSNYGSMFNQDGARTSPEIILAQYYSKDNTNGAGTLMQEMLPNQSNKRLEDYGGRPFFNQDLVFECWLEHSPSQNLVDDYLVIDQITNQGVKWNESTQFVNNTTPLSNADVADMAVDAKELDDNSLAYQTNSNAPDVQINDFMYKNRDQRFYHSIQYDSCMFYNELITLHKGGNLHRTAVDGKTPGNGYIPITNYIWRKYIYVNAERISWNNPTDYHYVIFRYGRALLNKAEALLGLAQYDASKVSSAVATFNRTRTTHGNLPPSIATSLADAWHDYKIERHVDLALEGDYYWSLLRWGMYGGEANHGKPAGDIIPELSSPATFVEISQDRHRMFVGTVGYTNADRTFSKKRYLFPITQSIINANSAINDSDQNPGW
;
A
#
# COMPACT_ATOMS: atom_id res chain seq x y z
N MET A 1 -60.87 -36.33 63.60
CA MET A 1 -59.83 -36.23 62.55
C MET A 1 -60.48 -36.12 61.16
N LYS A 2 -60.98 -34.93 60.76
CA LYS A 2 -61.61 -34.71 59.44
C LYS A 2 -60.84 -33.73 58.54
N PHE A 3 -59.81 -33.05 59.05
CA PHE A 3 -59.00 -32.10 58.28
C PHE A 3 -57.77 -32.73 57.59
N ILE A 4 -57.30 -33.90 58.03
CA ILE A 4 -56.12 -34.57 57.45
C ILE A 4 -56.36 -35.04 55.99
N LYS A 5 -57.60 -35.39 55.63
CA LYS A 5 -57.93 -35.86 54.26
C LYS A 5 -57.82 -34.80 53.16
N TYR A 6 -57.81 -33.52 53.53
CA TYR A 6 -57.67 -32.41 52.57
C TYR A 6 -56.29 -31.74 52.61
N ILE A 7 -55.52 -31.98 53.67
CA ILE A 7 -54.16 -31.45 53.81
C ILE A 7 -53.18 -32.22 52.91
N THR A 8 -53.32 -33.54 52.78
CA THR A 8 -52.41 -34.36 51.94
C THR A 8 -52.55 -34.06 50.44
N PRO A 9 -53.77 -33.95 49.85
CA PRO A 9 -53.91 -33.56 48.44
C PRO A 9 -53.52 -32.10 48.21
N ALA A 10 -53.80 -31.19 49.15
CA ALA A 10 -53.41 -29.78 49.03
C ALA A 10 -51.88 -29.58 49.10
N LEU A 11 -51.18 -30.35 49.94
CA LEU A 11 -49.70 -30.37 49.97
C LEU A 11 -49.11 -31.01 48.70
N PHE A 12 -49.77 -32.01 48.12
CA PHE A 12 -49.34 -32.62 46.85
C PHE A 12 -49.57 -31.68 45.65
N CYS A 13 -50.68 -30.92 45.63
CA CYS A 13 -50.94 -29.87 44.64
C CYS A 13 -50.00 -28.66 44.82
N ALA A 14 -49.66 -28.29 46.06
CA ALA A 14 -48.69 -27.21 46.32
C ALA A 14 -47.24 -27.61 45.99
N ALA A 15 -46.89 -28.89 46.13
CA ALA A 15 -45.59 -29.42 45.71
C ALA A 15 -45.44 -29.47 44.16
N LEU A 16 -46.54 -29.64 43.43
CA LEU A 16 -46.56 -29.58 41.96
C LEU A 16 -46.45 -28.15 41.40
N THR A 17 -46.72 -27.11 42.21
CA THR A 17 -46.54 -25.71 41.81
C THR A 17 -45.16 -25.13 42.12
N LEU A 18 -44.26 -25.90 42.75
CA LEU A 18 -42.91 -25.48 43.12
C LEU A 18 -41.80 -26.05 42.22
N GLN A 19 -42.14 -26.75 41.12
CA GLN A 19 -41.17 -27.04 40.07
C GLN A 19 -41.00 -25.81 39.18
N SER A 20 -40.17 -24.89 39.65
CA SER A 20 -39.51 -23.89 38.80
C SER A 20 -38.69 -24.64 37.75
N CYS A 21 -39.14 -24.62 36.49
CA CYS A 21 -38.29 -25.03 35.37
C CYS A 21 -37.23 -23.93 35.16
N GLU A 22 -36.17 -23.92 35.97
CA GLU A 22 -35.09 -22.92 35.84
C GLU A 22 -34.49 -22.92 34.41
N HIS A 23 -34.51 -24.06 33.71
CA HIS A 23 -33.94 -24.19 32.36
C HIS A 23 -34.93 -24.04 31.18
N PHE A 24 -36.22 -23.82 31.41
CA PHE A 24 -37.17 -23.63 30.29
C PHE A 24 -37.08 -22.23 29.67
N LEU A 25 -36.62 -21.24 30.45
CA LEU A 25 -36.37 -19.87 30.00
C LEU A 25 -34.90 -19.62 29.60
N ASP A 26 -34.00 -20.58 29.83
CA ASP A 26 -32.60 -20.56 29.36
C ASP A 26 -32.51 -20.93 27.87
N THR A 27 -33.24 -20.20 27.02
CA THR A 27 -33.07 -20.35 25.57
C THR A 27 -31.82 -19.59 25.15
N LYS A 28 -30.75 -20.29 24.78
CA LYS A 28 -29.59 -19.66 24.13
C LYS A 28 -30.04 -19.12 22.76
N PRO A 29 -29.55 -17.95 22.32
CA PRO A 29 -29.88 -17.44 20.99
C PRO A 29 -29.47 -18.47 19.93
N MET A 30 -30.38 -18.89 19.05
CA MET A 30 -30.07 -19.89 18.02
C MET A 30 -29.18 -19.35 16.89
N GLU A 31 -29.00 -18.02 16.83
CA GLU A 31 -28.26 -17.31 15.78
C GLU A 31 -26.89 -16.76 16.25
N SER A 32 -26.52 -16.93 17.53
CA SER A 32 -25.23 -16.46 18.05
C SER A 32 -24.61 -17.46 19.01
N TYR A 33 -23.29 -17.66 18.92
CA TYR A 33 -22.55 -18.46 19.89
C TYR A 33 -22.45 -17.71 21.23
N SER A 34 -22.64 -18.41 22.35
CA SER A 34 -22.39 -17.83 23.68
C SER A 34 -20.91 -17.48 23.83
N GLU A 35 -20.59 -16.42 24.57
CA GLU A 35 -19.21 -15.98 24.78
C GLU A 35 -18.34 -17.10 25.38
N ASP A 36 -18.86 -17.84 26.36
CA ASP A 36 -18.18 -19.01 26.94
C ASP A 36 -17.82 -20.06 25.88
N LEU A 37 -18.68 -20.25 24.86
CA LEU A 37 -18.42 -21.21 23.81
C LEU A 37 -17.30 -20.72 22.88
N VAL A 38 -17.29 -19.43 22.53
CA VAL A 38 -16.26 -18.83 21.67
C VAL A 38 -14.86 -19.05 22.23
N TRP A 39 -14.66 -18.82 23.53
CA TRP A 39 -13.34 -18.86 24.15
C TRP A 39 -13.01 -20.19 24.84
N SER A 40 -13.91 -21.19 24.80
CA SER A 40 -13.67 -22.52 25.38
C SER A 40 -12.75 -23.41 24.55
N LEU A 41 -12.72 -23.23 23.22
CA LEU A 41 -11.97 -24.06 22.29
C LEU A 41 -11.09 -23.20 21.38
N LYS A 42 -9.92 -23.74 21.00
CA LYS A 42 -8.99 -23.05 20.10
C LYS A 42 -9.62 -22.73 18.73
N SER A 43 -10.41 -23.66 18.18
CA SER A 43 -11.04 -23.50 16.87
C SER A 43 -12.07 -22.37 16.83
N THR A 44 -12.87 -22.22 17.88
CA THR A 44 -13.88 -21.15 17.97
C THR A 44 -13.24 -19.80 18.26
N ALA A 45 -12.17 -19.76 19.07
CA ALA A 45 -11.37 -18.56 19.29
C ALA A 45 -10.67 -18.13 17.99
N ASP A 46 -10.11 -19.08 17.24
CA ASP A 46 -9.49 -18.82 15.94
C ASP A 46 -10.48 -18.24 14.93
N ALA A 47 -11.73 -18.71 14.89
CA ALA A 47 -12.74 -18.13 14.02
C ALA A 47 -12.99 -16.64 14.33
N PHE A 48 -13.02 -16.27 15.62
CA PHE A 48 -13.14 -14.86 16.01
C PHE A 48 -11.91 -14.04 15.61
N VAL A 49 -10.71 -14.61 15.80
CA VAL A 49 -9.44 -13.99 15.40
C VAL A 49 -9.41 -13.77 13.88
N LEU A 50 -9.70 -14.80 13.07
CA LEU A 50 -9.72 -14.71 11.60
C LEU A 50 -10.70 -13.64 11.10
N GLN A 51 -11.88 -13.51 11.74
CA GLN A 51 -12.79 -12.41 11.39
C GLN A 51 -12.18 -11.04 11.72
N THR A 52 -11.37 -10.92 12.76
CA THR A 52 -10.65 -9.68 13.09
C THR A 52 -9.51 -9.41 12.09
N TYR A 53 -8.85 -10.43 11.53
CA TYR A 53 -7.92 -10.23 10.42
C TYR A 53 -8.61 -9.55 9.23
N ASN A 54 -9.85 -9.93 8.90
CA ASN A 54 -10.63 -9.30 7.84
C ASN A 54 -10.96 -7.82 8.12
N ASN A 55 -10.86 -7.36 9.37
CA ASN A 55 -11.00 -5.94 9.72
C ASN A 55 -9.67 -5.18 9.66
N VAL A 56 -8.55 -5.86 9.89
CA VAL A 56 -7.23 -5.21 10.09
C VAL A 56 -6.38 -5.24 8.82
N LEU A 57 -6.30 -6.36 8.12
CA LEU A 57 -5.44 -6.48 6.93
C LEU A 57 -5.79 -5.49 5.81
N PRO A 58 -7.07 -5.12 5.57
CA PRO A 58 -7.42 -4.09 4.59
C PRO A 58 -6.74 -2.72 4.80
N PHE A 59 -6.36 -2.38 6.03
CA PHE A 59 -5.61 -1.15 6.31
C PHE A 59 -4.22 -1.09 5.67
N TYR A 60 -3.70 -2.25 5.23
CA TYR A 60 -2.36 -2.41 4.67
C TYR A 60 -2.37 -2.77 3.19
N HIS A 61 -3.56 -2.86 2.58
CA HIS A 61 -3.67 -3.09 1.15
C HIS A 61 -4.74 -2.22 0.47
N ASP A 62 -5.08 -1.07 1.06
CA ASP A 62 -5.80 0.04 0.38
C ASP A 62 -4.86 0.79 -0.59
N ILE A 63 -4.21 -0.01 -1.45
CA ILE A 63 -3.11 0.43 -2.30
C ILE A 63 -3.59 1.52 -3.25
N ARG A 64 -4.77 1.35 -3.84
CA ARG A 64 -5.34 2.32 -4.78
C ARG A 64 -5.40 3.73 -4.19
N THR A 65 -5.96 3.85 -2.98
CA THR A 65 -6.21 5.14 -2.33
C THR A 65 -4.91 5.83 -1.96
N GLU A 66 -3.91 5.08 -1.52
CA GLU A 66 -2.62 5.65 -1.15
C GLU A 66 -1.76 6.01 -2.38
N GLU A 67 -1.81 5.21 -3.45
CA GLU A 67 -1.05 5.47 -4.68
C GLU A 67 -1.57 6.69 -5.46
N GLN A 68 -2.89 6.96 -5.46
CA GLN A 68 -3.46 8.15 -6.11
C GLN A 68 -3.10 9.48 -5.42
N TRP A 69 -2.75 9.44 -4.12
CA TRP A 69 -2.26 10.62 -3.39
C TRP A 69 -0.85 11.05 -3.82
N THR A 70 -0.11 10.13 -4.43
CA THR A 70 1.24 10.37 -4.96
C THR A 70 1.22 10.48 -6.49
N LEU A 71 2.40 10.61 -7.08
CA LEU A 71 2.59 10.58 -8.52
C LEU A 71 2.57 9.15 -9.10
N ASN A 72 2.46 8.10 -8.29
CA ASN A 72 2.51 6.73 -8.81
C ASN A 72 1.31 6.41 -9.67
N SER A 73 0.12 6.74 -9.17
CA SER A 73 -1.13 6.48 -9.87
C SER A 73 -1.82 7.77 -10.25
N VAL A 74 -2.03 7.96 -11.55
CA VAL A 74 -2.82 9.05 -12.12
C VAL A 74 -4.24 8.56 -12.29
N MET A 75 -5.17 9.20 -11.57
CA MET A 75 -6.59 8.93 -11.74
C MET A 75 -7.08 9.47 -13.08
N ARG A 76 -7.81 8.63 -13.82
CA ARG A 76 -8.44 9.03 -15.09
C ARG A 76 -9.40 10.21 -14.88
N GLN A 77 -10.28 10.11 -13.87
CA GLN A 77 -11.40 11.03 -13.73
C GLN A 77 -10.94 12.42 -13.30
N ASN A 78 -10.31 12.50 -12.12
CA ASN A 78 -9.85 13.73 -11.50
C ASN A 78 -8.77 13.43 -10.47
N CYS A 79 -7.93 14.41 -10.18
CA CYS A 79 -7.00 14.34 -9.06
C CYS A 79 -7.77 14.29 -7.73
N PRO A 80 -7.41 13.38 -6.81
CA PRO A 80 -8.07 13.28 -5.52
C PRO A 80 -7.93 14.56 -4.69
N ASN A 81 -8.95 14.89 -3.90
CA ASN A 81 -8.96 16.11 -3.07
C ASN A 81 -7.78 16.16 -2.11
N GLU A 82 -7.36 15.00 -1.62
CA GLU A 82 -6.20 14.82 -0.75
C GLU A 82 -4.95 15.38 -1.43
N ALA A 83 -4.64 14.94 -2.65
CA ALA A 83 -3.47 15.40 -3.41
C ALA A 83 -3.51 16.90 -3.76
N ARG A 84 -4.68 17.54 -3.69
CA ARG A 84 -4.89 18.98 -3.96
C ARG A 84 -4.94 19.83 -2.69
N ASP A 85 -4.66 19.25 -1.53
CA ASP A 85 -4.72 19.90 -0.22
C ASP A 85 -6.14 20.37 0.21
N LEU A 86 -7.17 19.70 -0.31
CA LEU A 86 -8.59 19.99 -0.05
C LEU A 86 -9.21 19.09 1.02
N MET A 87 -8.39 18.41 1.83
CA MET A 87 -8.87 17.66 2.99
C MET A 87 -9.52 18.63 4.01
N ASN A 88 -10.45 18.11 4.80
CA ASN A 88 -11.15 18.87 5.84
C ASN A 88 -11.48 17.98 7.05
N ARG A 89 -12.10 18.55 8.09
CA ARG A 89 -12.39 17.86 9.35
C ARG A 89 -13.72 17.06 9.34
N ASP A 90 -14.40 16.98 8.21
CA ASP A 90 -15.73 16.35 8.12
C ASP A 90 -15.64 14.81 8.13
N TRP A 91 -14.48 14.27 7.75
CA TRP A 91 -14.25 12.83 7.60
C TRP A 91 -13.30 12.30 8.65
N SER A 92 -13.43 11.01 8.97
CA SER A 92 -12.65 10.37 10.04
C SER A 92 -11.17 10.14 9.69
N TRP A 93 -10.81 10.08 8.41
CA TRP A 93 -9.43 9.82 7.97
C TRP A 93 -8.75 8.61 8.61
N GLY A 94 -9.53 7.56 8.88
CA GLY A 94 -9.05 6.34 9.50
C GLY A 94 -9.06 6.33 11.04
N PHE A 95 -9.42 7.44 11.71
CA PHE A 95 -9.41 7.53 13.18
C PHE A 95 -10.42 6.61 13.91
N ASN A 96 -11.62 6.43 13.35
CA ASN A 96 -12.73 5.75 14.00
C ASN A 96 -12.65 4.21 13.85
N GLN A 97 -11.64 3.58 14.46
CA GLN A 97 -11.48 2.11 14.48
C GLN A 97 -11.84 1.45 15.83
N PHE A 98 -12.64 2.11 16.67
CA PHE A 98 -12.96 1.61 18.02
C PHE A 98 -13.61 0.22 18.01
N GLY A 99 -14.40 -0.10 16.98
CA GLY A 99 -14.95 -1.45 16.79
C GLY A 99 -13.87 -2.51 16.64
N THR A 100 -12.88 -2.27 15.79
CA THR A 100 -11.73 -3.17 15.57
C THR A 100 -10.86 -3.26 16.83
N ILE A 101 -10.58 -2.12 17.49
CA ILE A 101 -9.84 -2.07 18.76
C ILE A 101 -10.53 -2.94 19.82
N ARG A 102 -11.86 -2.81 19.97
CA ARG A 102 -12.64 -3.61 20.92
C ARG A 102 -12.54 -5.11 20.61
N ARG A 103 -12.55 -5.51 19.34
CA ARG A 103 -12.36 -6.91 18.94
C ARG A 103 -10.98 -7.43 19.35
N CYS A 104 -9.93 -6.62 19.16
CA CYS A 104 -8.59 -6.98 19.62
C CYS A 104 -8.52 -7.13 21.14
N ASN A 105 -9.13 -6.20 21.91
CA ASN A 105 -9.18 -6.29 23.37
C ASN A 105 -9.96 -7.52 23.85
N LEU A 106 -11.06 -7.88 23.17
CA LEU A 106 -11.77 -9.15 23.43
C LEU A 106 -10.87 -10.37 23.24
N ILE A 107 -10.10 -10.43 22.15
CA ILE A 107 -9.15 -11.55 21.92
C ILE A 107 -8.17 -11.64 23.08
N ILE A 108 -7.58 -10.51 23.48
CA ILE A 108 -6.58 -10.45 24.54
C ILE A 108 -7.17 -10.90 25.88
N GLU A 109 -8.23 -10.25 26.35
CA GLU A 109 -8.78 -10.50 27.68
C GLU A 109 -9.42 -11.88 27.80
N LYS A 110 -10.24 -12.26 26.81
CA LYS A 110 -11.05 -13.47 26.91
C LYS A 110 -10.23 -14.73 26.67
N SER A 111 -9.24 -14.68 25.78
CA SER A 111 -8.28 -15.79 25.65
C SER A 111 -7.47 -15.95 26.94
N GLN A 112 -7.00 -14.86 27.53
CA GLN A 112 -6.24 -14.89 28.79
C GLN A 112 -7.06 -15.46 29.96
N ALA A 113 -8.35 -15.09 30.06
CA ALA A 113 -9.24 -15.52 31.13
C ALA A 113 -9.85 -16.93 30.90
N SER A 114 -9.74 -17.50 29.70
CA SER A 114 -10.34 -18.79 29.38
C SER A 114 -9.84 -19.91 30.29
N THR A 115 -10.75 -20.78 30.74
CA THR A 115 -10.41 -22.01 31.46
C THR A 115 -10.33 -23.23 30.55
N GLY A 116 -10.79 -23.12 29.29
CA GLY A 116 -10.82 -24.21 28.31
C GLY A 116 -9.61 -24.27 27.37
N LEU A 117 -8.87 -23.16 27.23
CA LEU A 117 -7.67 -23.08 26.38
C LEU A 117 -6.41 -23.55 27.11
N SER A 118 -5.49 -24.18 26.38
CA SER A 118 -4.15 -24.49 26.89
C SER A 118 -3.32 -23.22 27.09
N ASP A 119 -2.33 -23.24 27.98
CA ASP A 119 -1.47 -22.06 28.20
C ASP A 119 -0.71 -21.62 26.94
N ALA A 120 -0.35 -22.58 26.07
CA ALA A 120 0.26 -22.30 24.78
C ALA A 120 -0.72 -21.57 23.84
N ASP A 121 -1.97 -22.02 23.78
CA ASP A 121 -3.01 -21.38 22.98
C ASP A 121 -3.32 -19.97 23.48
N LYS A 122 -3.43 -19.78 24.80
CA LYS A 122 -3.63 -18.45 25.41
C LYS A 122 -2.51 -17.52 25.01
N LYS A 123 -1.25 -17.95 25.18
CA LYS A 123 -0.07 -17.14 24.83
C LYS A 123 -0.11 -16.72 23.36
N ALA A 124 -0.38 -17.66 22.45
CA ALA A 124 -0.42 -17.37 21.01
C ALA A 124 -1.59 -16.43 20.64
N LEU A 125 -2.80 -16.67 21.16
CA LEU A 125 -3.98 -15.85 20.88
C LEU A 125 -3.84 -14.42 21.42
N VAL A 126 -3.31 -14.27 22.65
CA VAL A 126 -3.03 -12.96 23.23
C VAL A 126 -1.99 -12.20 22.39
N ALA A 127 -0.94 -12.88 21.93
CA ALA A 127 0.09 -12.28 21.09
C ALA A 127 -0.47 -11.82 19.74
N GLU A 128 -1.32 -12.63 19.10
CA GLU A 128 -2.03 -12.22 17.88
C GLU A 128 -2.98 -11.05 18.12
N GLY A 129 -3.74 -11.06 19.22
CA GLY A 129 -4.63 -9.96 19.59
C GLY A 129 -3.88 -8.65 19.77
N LYS A 130 -2.73 -8.68 20.45
CA LYS A 130 -1.84 -7.51 20.61
C LYS A 130 -1.26 -7.04 19.27
N MET A 131 -0.84 -7.96 18.42
CA MET A 131 -0.31 -7.62 17.10
C MET A 131 -1.38 -6.96 16.21
N LEU A 132 -2.60 -7.50 16.17
CA LEU A 132 -3.73 -6.92 15.45
C LEU A 132 -4.12 -5.53 16.03
N ARG A 133 -4.02 -5.36 17.35
CA ARG A 133 -4.23 -4.08 18.02
C ARG A 133 -3.15 -3.06 17.63
N ALA A 134 -1.89 -3.45 17.66
CA ALA A 134 -0.78 -2.62 17.23
C ALA A 134 -0.91 -2.21 15.76
N MET A 135 -1.32 -3.13 14.88
CA MET A 135 -1.59 -2.84 13.47
C MET A 135 -2.71 -1.79 13.32
N THR A 136 -3.80 -1.94 14.08
CA THR A 136 -4.93 -1.01 14.06
C THR A 136 -4.52 0.38 14.57
N TYR A 137 -3.81 0.45 15.69
CA TYR A 137 -3.34 1.73 16.23
C TYR A 137 -2.26 2.38 15.35
N TYR A 138 -1.38 1.58 14.73
CA TYR A 138 -0.41 2.11 13.78
C TYR A 138 -1.10 2.73 12.56
N TYR A 139 -2.15 2.08 12.03
CA TYR A 139 -2.96 2.68 10.97
C TYR A 139 -3.54 4.04 11.39
N ILE A 140 -4.09 4.17 12.61
CA ILE A 140 -4.57 5.47 13.09
C ILE A 140 -3.40 6.46 13.27
N ALA A 141 -2.31 6.04 13.91
CA ALA A 141 -1.19 6.90 14.27
C ALA A 141 -0.41 7.41 13.04
N LYS A 142 -0.25 6.59 11.99
CA LYS A 142 0.39 7.03 10.74
C LYS A 142 -0.42 8.12 10.02
N HIS A 143 -1.74 8.13 10.19
CA HIS A 143 -2.62 9.17 9.66
C HIS A 143 -2.68 10.38 10.58
N CYS A 144 -3.05 10.21 11.85
CA CYS A 144 -3.44 11.31 12.74
C CYS A 144 -2.47 11.60 13.88
N GLY A 145 -1.40 10.82 14.06
CA GLY A 145 -0.42 11.01 15.12
C GLY A 145 -0.96 10.51 16.47
N ARG A 146 -1.52 11.42 17.29
CA ARG A 146 -2.06 11.09 18.62
C ARG A 146 -3.33 10.23 18.50
N VAL A 147 -3.56 9.32 19.46
CA VAL A 147 -4.73 8.42 19.46
C VAL A 147 -5.49 8.46 20.77
N ILE A 148 -6.75 8.03 20.77
CA ILE A 148 -7.45 7.63 22.00
C ILE A 148 -7.05 6.18 22.28
N TRP A 149 -6.29 5.96 23.35
CA TRP A 149 -5.78 4.64 23.69
C TRP A 149 -6.76 3.88 24.59
N VAL A 150 -7.34 2.82 24.06
CA VAL A 150 -8.22 1.87 24.75
C VAL A 150 -7.56 0.49 24.76
N ASP A 151 -7.13 0.05 25.95
CA ASP A 151 -6.38 -1.20 26.12
C ASP A 151 -7.19 -2.35 26.71
N HIS A 152 -8.46 -2.12 27.01
CA HIS A 152 -9.38 -3.11 27.55
C HIS A 152 -10.78 -3.02 26.90
N VAL A 153 -11.64 -4.00 27.19
CA VAL A 153 -13.03 -4.00 26.76
C VAL A 153 -13.82 -3.12 27.73
N LEU A 154 -14.19 -1.92 27.28
CA LEU A 154 -15.02 -1.00 28.07
C LEU A 154 -16.37 -1.62 28.41
N ALA A 155 -16.73 -1.57 29.68
CA ALA A 155 -18.05 -1.86 30.23
C ALA A 155 -18.94 -0.61 30.20
N GLU A 156 -20.25 -0.80 30.34
CA GLU A 156 -21.23 0.30 30.37
C GLU A 156 -20.99 1.30 31.53
N THR A 157 -20.27 0.87 32.56
CA THR A 157 -19.92 1.68 33.73
C THR A 157 -18.61 2.45 33.59
N ASP A 158 -17.84 2.22 32.53
CA ASP A 158 -16.54 2.84 32.35
C ASP A 158 -16.64 4.26 31.81
N GLU A 159 -15.57 5.03 31.95
CA GLU A 159 -15.46 6.35 31.31
C GLU A 159 -15.21 6.17 29.81
N PHE A 160 -16.07 6.75 28.98
CA PHE A 160 -15.96 6.71 27.52
C PHE A 160 -15.26 7.95 26.95
N ASN A 161 -15.24 9.06 27.70
CA ASN A 161 -14.55 10.29 27.32
C ASN A 161 -13.06 10.18 27.68
N LEU A 162 -12.34 9.41 26.87
CA LEU A 162 -10.92 9.19 27.06
C LEU A 162 -10.10 10.26 26.30
N PRO A 163 -9.05 10.83 26.92
CA PRO A 163 -8.22 11.82 26.24
C PRO A 163 -7.39 11.18 25.13
N LEU A 164 -6.88 12.02 24.23
CA LEU A 164 -5.76 11.61 23.37
C LEU A 164 -4.52 11.34 24.23
N THR A 165 -3.65 10.44 23.76
CA THR A 165 -2.29 10.28 24.29
C THR A 165 -1.57 11.63 24.45
N GLU A 166 -0.75 11.77 25.49
CA GLU A 166 -0.04 13.02 25.80
C GLU A 166 0.86 13.54 24.67
N SER A 167 1.39 12.63 23.83
CA SER A 167 2.25 12.95 22.71
C SER A 167 2.19 11.87 21.62
N ILE A 168 2.71 12.19 20.44
CA ILE A 168 2.92 11.21 19.37
C ILE A 168 3.94 10.15 19.81
N ASP A 169 4.97 10.56 20.56
CA ASP A 169 5.96 9.64 21.10
C ASP A 169 5.31 8.58 22.00
N LYS A 170 4.42 9.01 22.90
CA LYS A 170 3.68 8.09 23.76
C LYS A 170 2.80 7.14 22.96
N THR A 171 2.17 7.59 21.88
CA THR A 171 1.40 6.72 20.97
C THR A 171 2.28 5.60 20.43
N TYR A 172 3.44 5.95 19.89
CA TYR A 172 4.34 4.95 19.31
C TYR A 172 4.96 4.03 20.36
N ASP A 173 5.25 4.51 21.56
CA ASP A 173 5.76 3.67 22.65
C ASP A 173 4.73 2.58 23.04
N LEU A 174 3.44 2.92 23.06
CA LEU A 174 2.35 1.97 23.34
C LEU A 174 2.19 0.94 22.21
N ILE A 175 2.27 1.36 20.94
CA ILE A 175 2.23 0.47 19.78
C ILE A 175 3.43 -0.48 19.78
N LEU A 176 4.65 0.06 19.97
CA LEU A 176 5.88 -0.74 20.00
C LEU A 176 5.87 -1.75 21.14
N LYS A 177 5.29 -1.38 22.29
CA LYS A 177 5.09 -2.32 23.40
C LYS A 177 4.21 -3.51 23.00
N ASP A 178 3.08 -3.29 22.34
CA ASP A 178 2.21 -4.38 21.88
C ASP A 178 2.92 -5.26 20.85
N ILE A 179 3.74 -4.66 19.96
CA ILE A 179 4.55 -5.40 18.98
C ILE A 179 5.62 -6.26 19.67
N ASP A 180 6.33 -5.73 20.66
CA ASP A 180 7.36 -6.48 21.39
C ASP A 180 6.78 -7.63 22.20
N ASP A 181 5.65 -7.40 22.88
CA ASP A 181 4.90 -8.45 23.56
C ASP A 181 4.42 -9.52 22.56
N ALA A 182 4.00 -9.11 21.34
CA ALA A 182 3.60 -10.02 20.29
C ALA A 182 4.79 -10.83 19.73
N ILE A 183 5.94 -10.22 19.46
CA ILE A 183 7.15 -10.92 18.99
C ILE A 183 7.55 -12.02 19.98
N ALA A 184 7.47 -11.77 21.30
CA ALA A 184 7.79 -12.76 22.32
C ALA A 184 6.72 -13.87 22.47
N GLY A 185 5.51 -13.60 22.00
CA GLY A 185 4.33 -14.45 22.13
C GLY A 185 4.03 -15.33 20.92
N LEU A 186 4.35 -14.85 19.71
CA LEU A 186 4.07 -15.49 18.44
C LEU A 186 5.09 -16.58 18.09
N PRO A 187 4.70 -17.61 17.32
CA PRO A 187 5.66 -18.57 16.77
C PRO A 187 6.49 -17.92 15.65
N GLU A 188 7.69 -18.46 15.39
CA GLU A 188 8.55 -18.01 14.27
C GLU A 188 7.95 -18.33 12.90
N THR A 189 7.18 -19.43 12.80
CA THR A 189 6.49 -19.85 11.58
C THR A 189 5.01 -20.09 11.88
N SER A 190 4.17 -19.91 10.86
CA SER A 190 2.73 -20.08 10.96
C SER A 190 2.15 -20.52 9.61
N LEU A 191 0.86 -20.88 9.58
CA LEU A 191 0.16 -21.11 8.31
C LEU A 191 0.16 -19.82 7.47
N GLN A 192 0.31 -19.96 6.16
CA GLN A 192 0.26 -18.82 5.24
C GLN A 192 -1.00 -17.97 5.44
N GLY A 193 -0.79 -16.66 5.62
CA GLY A 193 -1.84 -15.69 5.88
C GLY A 193 -2.09 -15.39 7.36
N ARG A 194 -1.47 -16.15 8.28
CA ARG A 194 -1.53 -15.90 9.73
C ARG A 194 -0.26 -15.19 10.18
N ILE A 195 -0.37 -14.25 11.11
CA ILE A 195 0.77 -13.49 11.61
C ILE A 195 1.70 -14.41 12.43
N ASN A 196 3.00 -14.27 12.20
CA ASN A 196 4.08 -14.88 12.97
C ASN A 196 5.02 -13.80 13.54
N ALA A 197 6.03 -14.21 14.32
CA ALA A 197 6.99 -13.27 14.91
C ALA A 197 7.76 -12.45 13.85
N ASN A 198 8.01 -13.02 12.67
CA ASN A 198 8.69 -12.33 11.57
C ASN A 198 7.85 -11.22 10.94
N ALA A 199 6.53 -11.41 10.81
CA ALA A 199 5.60 -10.36 10.41
C ALA A 199 5.55 -9.22 11.45
N ALA A 200 5.60 -9.56 12.74
CA ALA A 200 5.67 -8.56 13.81
C ALA A 200 6.99 -7.76 13.78
N ARG A 201 8.13 -8.41 13.49
CA ARG A 201 9.42 -7.73 13.26
C ARG A 201 9.40 -6.82 12.03
N ALA A 202 8.78 -7.26 10.94
CA ALA A 202 8.61 -6.43 9.74
C ALA A 202 7.83 -5.16 10.06
N LEU A 203 6.67 -5.26 10.72
CA LEU A 203 5.92 -4.09 11.16
C LEU A 203 6.71 -3.23 12.16
N LYS A 204 7.42 -3.84 13.12
CA LYS A 204 8.25 -3.10 14.08
C LYS A 204 9.22 -2.17 13.37
N SER A 205 9.88 -2.65 12.31
CA SER A 205 10.82 -1.84 11.55
C SER A 205 10.17 -0.59 10.95
N GLU A 206 8.96 -0.69 10.42
CA GLU A 206 8.21 0.41 9.81
C GLU A 206 7.68 1.40 10.87
N VAL A 207 7.17 0.87 11.98
CA VAL A 207 6.71 1.66 13.12
C VAL A 207 7.86 2.46 13.72
N CYS A 208 9.04 1.86 13.87
CA CYS A 208 10.24 2.56 14.36
C CYS A 208 10.66 3.72 13.45
N LEU A 209 10.65 3.53 12.11
CA LEU A 209 10.95 4.62 11.16
C LEU A 209 9.95 5.77 11.30
N THR A 210 8.67 5.45 11.37
CA THR A 210 7.60 6.45 11.50
C THR A 210 7.71 7.18 12.84
N ALA A 211 7.91 6.45 13.94
CA ALA A 211 8.13 7.05 15.26
C ALA A 211 9.35 7.99 15.27
N ALA A 212 10.45 7.61 14.61
CA ALA A 212 11.65 8.44 14.51
C ALA A 212 11.39 9.73 13.74
N ALA A 213 10.52 9.70 12.72
CA ALA A 213 10.17 10.87 11.93
C ALA A 213 9.45 11.94 12.76
N TYR A 214 8.58 11.55 13.69
CA TYR A 214 7.82 12.48 14.53
C TYR A 214 8.43 12.76 15.92
N SER A 215 9.53 12.09 16.26
CA SER A 215 10.29 12.38 17.48
C SER A 215 11.02 13.71 17.34
N THR A 216 11.07 14.52 18.39
CA THR A 216 11.95 15.71 18.44
C THR A 216 13.25 15.46 19.22
N ASP A 217 13.34 14.34 19.95
CA ASP A 217 14.53 13.92 20.68
C ASP A 217 15.44 13.04 19.80
N ASP A 218 16.65 13.53 19.51
CA ASP A 218 17.67 12.83 18.73
C ASP A 218 18.15 11.52 19.38
N THR A 219 18.18 11.46 20.71
CA THR A 219 18.55 10.22 21.43
C THR A 219 17.52 9.15 21.15
N ARG A 220 16.23 9.52 21.23
CA ARG A 220 15.12 8.64 20.90
C ARG A 220 15.13 8.26 19.41
N LYS A 221 15.36 9.20 18.48
CA LYS A 221 15.48 8.91 17.04
C LYS A 221 16.54 7.86 16.76
N LYS A 222 17.75 8.05 17.29
CA LYS A 222 18.86 7.11 17.14
C LYS A 222 18.48 5.72 17.65
N SER A 223 17.88 5.63 18.84
CA SER A 223 17.41 4.36 19.40
C SER A 223 16.35 3.68 18.52
N LEU A 224 15.41 4.44 17.97
CA LEU A 224 14.38 3.90 17.08
C LEU A 224 14.97 3.36 15.78
N PHE A 225 15.95 4.04 15.18
CA PHE A 225 16.65 3.51 14.02
C PHE A 225 17.44 2.23 14.36
N GLU A 226 18.12 2.17 15.50
CA GLU A 226 18.80 0.95 15.97
C GLU A 226 17.81 -0.20 16.18
N GLN A 227 16.63 0.08 16.74
CA GLN A 227 15.56 -0.91 16.89
C GLN A 227 15.00 -1.40 15.55
N ALA A 228 14.86 -0.51 14.55
CA ALA A 228 14.43 -0.90 13.21
C ALA A 228 15.44 -1.86 12.56
N VAL A 229 16.74 -1.56 12.66
CA VAL A 229 17.81 -2.45 12.18
C VAL A 229 17.74 -3.81 12.89
N ALA A 230 17.65 -3.80 14.22
CA ALA A 230 17.59 -5.02 15.02
C ALA A 230 16.35 -5.89 14.71
N ALA A 231 15.20 -5.25 14.46
CA ALA A 231 13.98 -5.95 14.08
C ALA A 231 14.16 -6.71 12.76
N VAL A 232 14.74 -6.05 11.75
CA VAL A 232 14.98 -6.66 10.43
C VAL A 232 16.04 -7.76 10.52
N ASP A 233 17.09 -7.57 11.32
CA ASP A 233 18.12 -8.59 11.55
C ASP A 233 17.61 -9.82 12.31
N GLY A 234 16.51 -9.67 13.05
CA GLY A 234 15.79 -10.78 13.68
C GLY A 234 14.88 -11.57 12.73
N ILE A 235 14.68 -11.14 11.47
CA ILE A 235 13.82 -11.87 10.52
C ILE A 235 14.56 -13.11 10.02
N GLN A 236 13.93 -14.28 10.13
CA GLN A 236 14.50 -15.57 9.76
C GLN A 236 13.60 -16.32 8.78
N GLY A 237 14.21 -17.13 7.90
CA GLY A 237 13.46 -18.02 6.99
C GLY A 237 12.91 -17.37 5.72
N TYR A 238 13.26 -16.11 5.45
CA TYR A 238 12.84 -15.38 4.24
C TYR A 238 14.04 -14.92 3.43
N THR A 239 13.91 -14.93 2.11
CA THR A 239 14.93 -14.46 1.16
C THR A 239 14.28 -13.62 0.07
N LEU A 240 15.07 -12.77 -0.59
CA LEU A 240 14.57 -12.06 -1.78
C LEU A 240 14.22 -13.05 -2.88
N ASP A 241 13.10 -12.80 -3.57
CA ASP A 241 12.67 -13.59 -4.71
C ASP A 241 13.34 -13.05 -5.99
N SER A 242 14.07 -13.91 -6.70
CA SER A 242 14.68 -13.50 -7.97
C SER A 242 13.64 -13.27 -9.08
N ASN A 243 12.41 -13.77 -8.91
CA ASN A 243 11.28 -13.49 -9.79
C ASN A 243 10.32 -12.49 -9.13
N TYR A 244 10.71 -11.21 -9.16
CA TYR A 244 9.95 -10.11 -8.56
C TYR A 244 8.47 -10.09 -8.98
N GLY A 245 8.18 -10.32 -10.26
CA GLY A 245 6.79 -10.27 -10.77
C GLY A 245 5.89 -11.38 -10.23
N SER A 246 6.44 -12.56 -9.97
CA SER A 246 5.65 -13.71 -9.51
C SER A 246 5.02 -13.48 -8.13
N MET A 247 5.69 -12.70 -7.27
CA MET A 247 5.21 -12.37 -5.92
C MET A 247 3.83 -11.72 -5.89
N PHE A 248 3.43 -11.09 -6.99
CA PHE A 248 2.22 -10.29 -7.08
C PHE A 248 1.21 -10.87 -8.07
N ASN A 249 1.38 -12.12 -8.51
CA ASN A 249 0.49 -12.76 -9.46
C ASN A 249 0.20 -14.23 -9.09
N GLN A 250 -0.53 -14.95 -9.95
CA GLN A 250 -0.93 -16.33 -9.70
C GLN A 250 0.25 -17.32 -9.57
N ASP A 251 1.43 -16.99 -10.09
CA ASP A 251 2.58 -17.91 -10.18
C ASP A 251 3.33 -18.00 -8.84
N GLY A 252 3.44 -16.89 -8.11
CA GLY A 252 4.22 -16.79 -6.87
C GLY A 252 3.40 -16.62 -5.58
N ALA A 253 2.07 -16.47 -5.70
CA ALA A 253 1.18 -16.12 -4.59
C ALA A 253 1.47 -16.87 -3.28
N ARG A 254 1.66 -18.20 -3.36
CA ARG A 254 1.87 -19.07 -2.19
C ARG A 254 3.25 -19.75 -2.16
N THR A 255 4.13 -19.40 -3.08
CA THR A 255 5.41 -20.11 -3.31
C THR A 255 6.61 -19.20 -3.14
N SER A 256 6.42 -17.87 -3.23
CA SER A 256 7.51 -16.93 -3.03
C SER A 256 8.14 -17.06 -1.63
N PRO A 257 9.48 -17.15 -1.53
CA PRO A 257 10.18 -17.17 -0.25
C PRO A 257 10.28 -15.77 0.40
N GLU A 258 9.80 -14.72 -0.28
CA GLU A 258 9.91 -13.34 0.19
C GLU A 258 8.68 -12.88 0.98
N ILE A 259 7.49 -13.44 0.69
CA ILE A 259 6.23 -13.03 1.30
C ILE A 259 6.21 -13.45 2.77
N ILE A 260 6.22 -12.47 3.68
CA ILE A 260 6.15 -12.67 5.13
C ILE A 260 4.68 -12.79 5.59
N LEU A 261 3.82 -11.91 5.07
CA LEU A 261 2.39 -11.90 5.35
C LEU A 261 1.64 -11.46 4.09
N ALA A 262 0.56 -12.17 3.75
CA ALA A 262 -0.33 -11.83 2.66
C ALA A 262 -1.77 -12.18 3.02
N GLN A 263 -2.75 -11.46 2.47
CA GLN A 263 -4.15 -11.82 2.53
C GLN A 263 -4.55 -12.60 1.29
N TYR A 264 -5.08 -13.80 1.48
CA TYR A 264 -5.45 -14.70 0.40
C TYR A 264 -6.96 -14.84 0.27
N TYR A 265 -7.45 -14.77 -0.95
CA TYR A 265 -8.87 -14.95 -1.27
C TYR A 265 -9.08 -16.28 -1.98
N SER A 266 -10.21 -16.93 -1.70
CA SER A 266 -10.61 -18.14 -2.44
C SER A 266 -11.39 -17.73 -3.68
N LYS A 267 -11.06 -18.38 -4.81
CA LYS A 267 -11.85 -18.28 -6.05
C LYS A 267 -13.33 -18.65 -5.86
N ASP A 268 -13.67 -19.42 -4.81
CA ASP A 268 -15.05 -19.81 -4.54
C ASP A 268 -15.92 -18.62 -4.06
N ASN A 269 -15.29 -17.57 -3.52
CA ASN A 269 -15.96 -16.41 -2.92
C ASN A 269 -15.45 -15.07 -3.47
N THR A 270 -14.64 -15.09 -4.52
CA THR A 270 -14.00 -13.87 -5.05
C THR A 270 -13.95 -13.94 -6.57
N ASN A 271 -14.36 -12.85 -7.20
CA ASN A 271 -14.24 -12.63 -8.63
C ASN A 271 -13.34 -11.42 -8.90
N GLY A 272 -13.14 -11.06 -10.16
CA GLY A 272 -12.34 -9.90 -10.52
C GLY A 272 -12.82 -8.59 -9.88
N ALA A 273 -14.10 -8.47 -9.54
CA ALA A 273 -14.65 -7.29 -8.89
C ALA A 273 -14.10 -7.10 -7.47
N GLY A 274 -13.79 -5.85 -7.14
CA GLY A 274 -13.16 -5.50 -5.86
C GLY A 274 -11.68 -5.89 -5.77
N THR A 275 -11.07 -6.39 -6.85
CA THR A 275 -9.61 -6.55 -6.97
C THR A 275 -9.01 -5.39 -7.74
N LEU A 276 -7.69 -5.18 -7.62
CA LEU A 276 -7.00 -4.15 -8.40
C LEU A 276 -7.12 -4.37 -9.91
N MET A 277 -7.26 -5.62 -10.36
CA MET A 277 -7.42 -5.96 -11.78
C MET A 277 -8.64 -5.27 -12.40
N GLN A 278 -9.71 -5.07 -11.62
CA GLN A 278 -10.90 -4.37 -12.09
C GLN A 278 -10.62 -2.90 -12.41
N GLU A 279 -9.72 -2.26 -11.67
CA GLU A 279 -9.50 -0.81 -11.79
C GLU A 279 -8.18 -0.46 -12.49
N MET A 280 -7.42 -1.47 -12.91
CA MET A 280 -6.11 -1.35 -13.55
C MET A 280 -6.05 -2.00 -14.94
N LEU A 281 -7.13 -2.64 -15.41
CA LEU A 281 -7.22 -3.17 -16.77
C LEU A 281 -8.18 -2.32 -17.63
N PRO A 282 -7.85 -2.10 -18.91
CA PRO A 282 -8.64 -1.29 -19.83
C PRO A 282 -9.93 -1.97 -20.25
N ASN A 283 -10.89 -1.21 -20.81
CA ASN A 283 -12.04 -1.75 -21.52
C ASN A 283 -12.05 -1.26 -22.98
N GLN A 284 -11.62 -2.12 -23.89
CA GLN A 284 -11.48 -1.78 -25.31
C GLN A 284 -12.03 -2.92 -26.17
N SER A 285 -12.56 -2.62 -27.36
CA SER A 285 -12.99 -3.63 -28.34
C SER A 285 -12.47 -3.29 -29.74
N ASN A 286 -12.36 -4.28 -30.60
CA ASN A 286 -12.01 -4.13 -32.01
C ASN A 286 -13.01 -3.24 -32.75
N LYS A 287 -14.30 -3.28 -32.39
CA LYS A 287 -15.29 -2.38 -32.97
C LYS A 287 -14.96 -0.91 -32.68
N ARG A 288 -14.61 -0.56 -31.44
CA ARG A 288 -14.20 0.82 -31.09
C ARG A 288 -12.92 1.19 -31.84
N LEU A 289 -11.95 0.28 -31.92
CA LEU A 289 -10.72 0.50 -32.69
C LEU A 289 -10.99 0.73 -34.18
N GLU A 290 -11.96 0.03 -34.76
CA GLU A 290 -12.37 0.22 -36.14
C GLU A 290 -12.98 1.61 -36.35
N ASP A 291 -13.92 2.00 -35.47
CA ASP A 291 -14.64 3.27 -35.54
C ASP A 291 -13.69 4.49 -35.45
N TYR A 292 -12.53 4.37 -34.78
CA TYR A 292 -11.56 5.46 -34.56
C TYR A 292 -10.16 5.21 -35.14
N GLY A 293 -9.98 4.19 -35.98
CA GLY A 293 -8.73 3.94 -36.70
C GLY A 293 -7.56 3.41 -35.86
N GLY A 294 -7.81 2.92 -34.64
CA GLY A 294 -6.80 2.35 -33.76
C GLY A 294 -6.32 0.96 -34.21
N ARG A 295 -5.03 0.66 -34.06
CA ARG A 295 -4.42 -0.62 -34.47
C ARG A 295 -3.30 -1.04 -33.50
N PRO A 296 -2.91 -2.34 -33.45
CA PRO A 296 -3.52 -3.47 -34.14
C PRO A 296 -4.85 -3.90 -33.51
N PHE A 297 -5.67 -4.64 -34.23
CA PHE A 297 -6.81 -5.31 -33.62
C PHE A 297 -6.33 -6.43 -32.69
N PHE A 298 -7.05 -6.66 -31.61
CA PHE A 298 -6.87 -7.82 -30.76
C PHE A 298 -7.29 -9.09 -31.52
N ASN A 299 -6.55 -10.19 -31.34
CA ASN A 299 -6.85 -11.48 -31.95
C ASN A 299 -8.17 -12.03 -31.43
N GLN A 300 -8.46 -11.79 -30.15
CA GLN A 300 -9.76 -12.00 -29.54
C GLN A 300 -10.36 -10.64 -29.19
N ASP A 301 -11.54 -10.34 -29.72
CA ASP A 301 -12.23 -9.08 -29.40
C ASP A 301 -12.36 -8.94 -27.89
N LEU A 302 -11.90 -7.80 -27.41
CA LEU A 302 -11.47 -7.60 -26.04
C LEU A 302 -12.69 -7.16 -25.22
N VAL A 303 -12.89 -7.85 -24.10
CA VAL A 303 -13.96 -7.58 -23.13
C VAL A 303 -13.37 -7.79 -21.73
N PHE A 304 -12.28 -7.09 -21.42
CA PHE A 304 -12.01 -6.80 -20.01
C PHE A 304 -13.10 -5.79 -19.62
N GLU A 305 -14.19 -6.25 -19.01
CA GLU A 305 -15.22 -5.38 -18.44
C GLU A 305 -14.69 -4.73 -17.15
N CYS A 306 -13.59 -4.00 -17.28
CA CYS A 306 -12.84 -3.33 -16.23
C CYS A 306 -12.88 -1.81 -16.44
N TRP A 307 -12.28 -1.06 -15.52
CA TRP A 307 -12.45 0.38 -15.42
C TRP A 307 -11.18 1.20 -15.63
N LEU A 308 -9.97 0.64 -15.64
CA LEU A 308 -8.69 1.39 -15.74
C LEU A 308 -8.76 2.82 -15.17
N GLU A 309 -9.11 2.92 -13.90
CA GLU A 309 -9.22 4.21 -13.20
C GLU A 309 -7.83 4.77 -12.88
N HIS A 310 -6.82 3.89 -12.84
CA HIS A 310 -5.47 4.15 -12.32
C HIS A 310 -4.42 3.82 -13.38
N SER A 311 -3.66 4.83 -13.83
CA SER A 311 -2.54 4.64 -14.76
C SER A 311 -1.22 5.05 -14.10
N PRO A 312 -0.11 4.30 -14.29
CA PRO A 312 1.21 4.74 -13.86
C PRO A 312 1.60 6.09 -14.48
N SER A 313 2.19 7.02 -13.73
CA SER A 313 2.72 8.26 -14.33
C SER A 313 4.04 8.05 -15.06
N GLN A 314 4.41 9.00 -15.92
CA GLN A 314 5.77 9.08 -16.44
C GLN A 314 6.78 9.41 -15.32
N ASN A 315 6.39 10.16 -14.28
CA ASN A 315 7.28 10.44 -13.12
C ASN A 315 7.77 9.14 -12.46
N LEU A 316 6.87 8.17 -12.24
CA LEU A 316 7.24 6.86 -11.72
C LEU A 316 8.08 6.08 -12.73
N VAL A 317 7.70 6.11 -14.02
CA VAL A 317 8.45 5.42 -15.08
C VAL A 317 9.88 5.96 -15.20
N ASP A 318 10.13 7.24 -14.93
CA ASP A 318 11.48 7.84 -14.98
C ASP A 318 12.43 7.25 -13.92
N ASP A 319 11.90 6.78 -12.80
CA ASP A 319 12.70 6.21 -11.70
C ASP A 319 13.09 4.75 -11.95
N TYR A 320 12.41 4.04 -12.86
CA TYR A 320 12.88 2.75 -13.36
C TYR A 320 14.07 2.95 -14.30
N LEU A 321 15.29 2.86 -13.78
CA LEU A 321 16.52 3.14 -14.53
C LEU A 321 16.73 2.23 -15.75
N VAL A 322 17.59 2.67 -16.67
CA VAL A 322 18.14 1.90 -17.79
C VAL A 322 19.58 1.52 -17.47
N ILE A 323 19.98 0.29 -17.80
CA ILE A 323 21.38 -0.10 -17.84
C ILE A 323 22.01 0.49 -19.10
N ASP A 324 22.87 1.47 -18.90
CA ASP A 324 23.61 2.12 -19.97
C ASP A 324 24.57 1.13 -20.64
N GLN A 325 24.51 1.04 -21.97
CA GLN A 325 25.24 -0.01 -22.71
C GLN A 325 26.76 0.19 -22.73
N ILE A 326 27.24 1.42 -22.48
CA ILE A 326 28.68 1.76 -22.53
C ILE A 326 29.30 1.73 -21.13
N THR A 327 28.65 2.37 -20.16
CA THR A 327 29.14 2.53 -18.79
C THR A 327 28.73 1.39 -17.87
N ASN A 328 27.72 0.59 -18.27
CA ASN A 328 27.12 -0.47 -17.47
C ASN A 328 26.66 0.04 -16.09
N GLN A 329 26.15 1.27 -16.03
CA GLN A 329 25.55 1.89 -14.86
C GLN A 329 24.03 2.05 -15.06
N GLY A 330 23.29 2.09 -13.95
CA GLY A 330 21.87 2.46 -14.00
C GLY A 330 21.73 3.98 -14.12
N VAL A 331 21.12 4.47 -15.18
CA VAL A 331 20.88 5.90 -15.46
C VAL A 331 19.44 6.13 -15.91
N LYS A 332 18.96 7.38 -15.93
CA LYS A 332 17.64 7.66 -16.51
C LYS A 332 17.64 7.35 -18.00
N TRP A 333 16.49 6.95 -18.53
CA TRP A 333 16.38 6.50 -19.92
C TRP A 333 16.86 7.56 -20.93
N ASN A 334 16.54 8.84 -20.68
CA ASN A 334 16.90 9.97 -21.52
C ASN A 334 18.35 10.45 -21.33
N GLU A 335 19.08 9.90 -20.35
CA GLU A 335 20.50 10.17 -20.09
C GLU A 335 21.40 9.04 -20.61
N SER A 336 20.82 7.89 -20.94
CA SER A 336 21.57 6.75 -21.45
C SER A 336 22.21 7.04 -22.80
N THR A 337 23.42 6.52 -23.00
CA THR A 337 24.21 6.67 -24.23
C THR A 337 23.47 6.11 -25.43
N GLN A 338 22.73 5.00 -25.29
CA GLN A 338 21.89 4.47 -26.36
C GLN A 338 20.75 5.42 -26.76
N PHE A 339 20.21 6.22 -25.84
CA PHE A 339 19.17 7.18 -26.16
C PHE A 339 19.77 8.46 -26.75
N VAL A 340 20.75 9.05 -26.07
CA VAL A 340 21.37 10.34 -26.46
C VAL A 340 22.05 10.25 -27.83
N ASN A 341 22.73 9.14 -28.14
CA ASN A 341 23.43 9.01 -29.44
C ASN A 341 22.47 8.79 -30.62
N ASN A 342 21.25 8.32 -30.37
CA ASN A 342 20.28 7.96 -31.41
C ASN A 342 19.10 8.94 -31.52
N THR A 343 19.08 9.99 -30.71
CA THR A 343 18.02 11.00 -30.72
C THR A 343 18.56 12.42 -30.76
N THR A 344 17.69 13.36 -31.15
CA THR A 344 17.93 14.79 -31.11
C THR A 344 16.79 15.45 -30.33
N PRO A 345 17.08 16.34 -29.36
CA PRO A 345 16.06 17.10 -28.65
C PRO A 345 15.24 17.99 -29.60
N LEU A 346 13.96 18.13 -29.31
CA LEU A 346 12.99 18.96 -30.02
C LEU A 346 12.46 20.09 -29.12
N SER A 347 11.91 21.13 -29.74
CA SER A 347 11.14 22.15 -29.03
C SER A 347 9.67 21.74 -28.88
N ASN A 348 8.94 22.39 -27.97
CA ASN A 348 7.48 22.19 -27.84
C ASN A 348 6.73 22.48 -29.15
N ALA A 349 7.22 23.40 -29.99
CA ALA A 349 6.60 23.71 -31.28
C ALA A 349 6.72 22.54 -32.28
N ASP A 350 7.79 21.75 -32.19
CA ASP A 350 8.06 20.63 -33.11
C ASP A 350 7.20 19.39 -32.81
N VAL A 351 6.55 19.34 -31.64
CA VAL A 351 5.66 18.24 -31.20
C VAL A 351 4.23 18.70 -30.92
N ALA A 352 3.91 19.97 -31.18
CA ALA A 352 2.58 20.53 -30.93
C ALA A 352 1.46 19.82 -31.71
N ASP A 353 1.78 19.20 -32.86
CA ASP A 353 0.83 18.39 -33.65
C ASP A 353 0.47 17.06 -32.99
N MET A 354 1.29 16.61 -32.03
CA MET A 354 1.08 15.36 -31.31
C MET A 354 0.17 15.55 -30.10
N ALA A 355 0.28 16.68 -29.40
CA ALA A 355 -0.47 17.02 -28.19
C ALA A 355 -1.99 17.09 -28.44
N VAL A 356 -2.78 16.71 -27.44
CA VAL A 356 -4.23 16.79 -27.48
C VAL A 356 -4.71 18.17 -27.03
N ASP A 357 -4.04 18.75 -26.03
CA ASP A 357 -4.25 20.11 -25.55
C ASP A 357 -2.88 20.82 -25.51
N ALA A 358 -2.83 22.08 -25.93
CA ALA A 358 -1.61 22.88 -25.90
C ALA A 358 -1.02 23.03 -24.49
N LYS A 359 -1.84 22.90 -23.43
CA LYS A 359 -1.39 22.93 -22.03
C LYS A 359 -0.67 21.67 -21.57
N GLU A 360 -0.64 20.61 -22.38
CA GLU A 360 0.16 19.42 -22.10
C GLU A 360 1.66 19.70 -22.25
N LEU A 361 2.02 20.76 -22.97
CA LEU A 361 3.39 21.20 -23.21
C LEU A 361 3.67 22.47 -22.38
N ASP A 362 4.71 22.39 -21.56
CA ASP A 362 5.21 23.46 -20.69
C ASP A 362 6.75 23.53 -20.76
N ASP A 363 7.36 24.43 -20.00
CA ASP A 363 8.81 24.65 -20.00
C ASP A 363 9.61 23.45 -19.43
N ASN A 364 8.95 22.49 -18.77
CA ASN A 364 9.57 21.27 -18.24
C ASN A 364 9.36 20.06 -19.17
N SER A 365 8.62 20.23 -20.27
CA SER A 365 8.36 19.15 -21.21
C SER A 365 9.64 18.71 -21.92
N LEU A 366 9.78 17.40 -22.10
CA LEU A 366 10.88 16.81 -22.84
C LEU A 366 10.38 16.37 -24.21
N ALA A 367 11.10 16.65 -25.28
CA ALA A 367 10.71 16.20 -26.62
C ALA A 367 11.94 15.76 -27.41
N TYR A 368 11.80 14.67 -28.18
CA TYR A 368 12.91 14.08 -28.92
C TYR A 368 12.43 13.48 -30.25
N GLN A 369 13.35 13.42 -31.21
CA GLN A 369 13.19 12.63 -32.44
C GLN A 369 14.36 11.68 -32.65
N THR A 370 14.15 10.58 -33.36
CA THR A 370 15.25 9.67 -33.78
C THR A 370 16.14 10.33 -34.82
N ASN A 371 17.44 10.00 -34.79
CA ASN A 371 18.43 10.49 -35.76
C ASN A 371 18.34 9.77 -37.13
N SER A 372 17.58 8.69 -37.19
CA SER A 372 17.30 7.90 -38.40
C SER A 372 15.79 7.67 -38.53
N ASN A 373 15.30 7.70 -39.77
CA ASN A 373 13.90 7.38 -40.13
C ASN A 373 13.80 5.96 -40.71
N ALA A 374 14.80 5.11 -40.47
CA ALA A 374 14.74 3.71 -40.87
C ALA A 374 13.64 2.99 -40.06
N PRO A 375 12.79 2.15 -40.67
CA PRO A 375 11.62 1.55 -40.00
C PRO A 375 11.94 0.69 -38.75
N ASP A 376 13.17 0.18 -38.66
CA ASP A 376 13.70 -0.61 -37.56
C ASP A 376 14.33 0.22 -36.43
N VAL A 377 14.41 1.55 -36.60
CA VAL A 377 14.87 2.49 -35.58
C VAL A 377 13.67 3.16 -34.93
N GLN A 378 13.32 2.73 -33.72
CA GLN A 378 12.14 3.24 -33.01
C GLN A 378 12.54 3.84 -31.67
N ILE A 379 11.97 4.99 -31.31
CA ILE A 379 12.37 5.73 -30.10
C ILE A 379 12.06 4.95 -28.81
N ASN A 380 10.95 4.21 -28.80
CA ASN A 380 10.52 3.37 -27.68
C ASN A 380 11.53 2.24 -27.39
N ASP A 381 12.27 1.75 -28.37
CA ASP A 381 13.32 0.74 -28.15
C ASP A 381 14.46 1.29 -27.29
N PHE A 382 14.85 2.55 -27.50
CA PHE A 382 15.87 3.21 -26.67
C PHE A 382 15.36 3.53 -25.27
N MET A 383 14.05 3.72 -25.13
CA MET A 383 13.40 4.01 -23.84
C MET A 383 13.16 2.76 -23.01
N TYR A 384 12.77 1.64 -23.61
CA TYR A 384 12.19 0.49 -22.89
C TYR A 384 13.05 -0.78 -22.92
N LYS A 385 14.15 -0.84 -23.69
CA LYS A 385 15.11 -1.96 -23.60
C LYS A 385 16.13 -1.74 -22.49
N ASN A 386 16.63 -2.84 -21.92
CA ASN A 386 17.62 -2.85 -20.83
C ASN A 386 17.20 -2.04 -19.59
N ARG A 387 15.90 -2.05 -19.25
CA ARG A 387 15.39 -1.42 -18.04
C ARG A 387 15.69 -2.26 -16.81
N ASP A 388 15.60 -1.60 -15.66
CA ASP A 388 15.32 -2.23 -14.37
C ASP A 388 14.28 -3.34 -14.57
N GLN A 389 14.61 -4.56 -14.13
CA GLN A 389 13.76 -5.73 -14.38
C GLN A 389 12.35 -5.57 -13.79
N ARG A 390 12.19 -4.78 -12.72
CA ARG A 390 10.89 -4.49 -12.11
C ARG A 390 9.98 -3.67 -13.02
N PHE A 391 10.53 -2.88 -13.95
CA PHE A 391 9.74 -2.14 -14.95
C PHE A 391 8.85 -3.10 -15.74
N TYR A 392 9.42 -4.20 -16.24
CA TYR A 392 8.70 -5.20 -17.03
C TYR A 392 7.64 -5.98 -16.24
N HIS A 393 7.77 -6.01 -14.91
CA HIS A 393 6.82 -6.65 -14.00
C HIS A 393 5.77 -5.68 -13.45
N SER A 394 6.02 -4.37 -13.55
CA SER A 394 5.19 -3.34 -12.93
C SER A 394 4.40 -2.52 -13.94
N ILE A 395 4.92 -2.33 -15.14
CA ILE A 395 4.40 -1.39 -16.14
C ILE A 395 4.19 -2.13 -17.47
N GLN A 396 3.02 -1.94 -18.08
CA GLN A 396 2.79 -2.18 -19.49
C GLN A 396 3.06 -0.88 -20.26
N TYR A 397 3.82 -0.98 -21.34
CA TYR A 397 4.41 0.13 -22.09
C TYR A 397 4.25 -0.12 -23.61
N ASP A 398 4.55 0.89 -24.43
CA ASP A 398 4.37 0.76 -25.88
C ASP A 398 5.16 -0.41 -26.46
N SER A 399 4.50 -1.20 -27.32
CA SER A 399 5.04 -2.39 -27.97
C SER A 399 5.38 -3.56 -27.04
N CYS A 400 4.73 -3.65 -25.86
CA CYS A 400 4.83 -4.83 -25.01
C CYS A 400 3.83 -5.94 -25.40
N MET A 401 4.06 -7.15 -24.91
CA MET A 401 3.12 -8.27 -25.07
C MET A 401 2.29 -8.46 -23.79
N PHE A 402 0.97 -8.57 -23.94
CA PHE A 402 0.05 -8.87 -22.85
C PHE A 402 -1.04 -9.83 -23.33
N TYR A 403 -1.31 -10.91 -22.60
CA TYR A 403 -2.16 -12.03 -23.05
C TYR A 403 -1.80 -12.55 -24.46
N ASN A 404 -0.50 -12.64 -24.76
CA ASN A 404 0.03 -13.02 -26.08
C ASN A 404 -0.45 -12.12 -27.23
N GLU A 405 -0.80 -10.87 -26.95
CA GLU A 405 -1.13 -9.85 -27.94
C GLU A 405 -0.22 -8.65 -27.82
N LEU A 406 0.02 -7.99 -28.96
CA LEU A 406 0.78 -6.76 -29.02
C LEU A 406 -0.05 -5.59 -28.48
N ILE A 407 0.46 -4.96 -27.44
CA ILE A 407 -0.09 -3.73 -26.89
C ILE A 407 0.68 -2.54 -27.48
N THR A 408 -0.06 -1.56 -27.98
CA THR A 408 0.48 -0.33 -28.56
C THR A 408 -0.16 0.87 -27.88
N LEU A 409 0.71 1.73 -27.36
CA LEU A 409 0.37 2.88 -26.53
C LEU A 409 0.85 4.20 -27.17
N HIS A 410 1.46 4.16 -28.35
CA HIS A 410 1.69 5.33 -29.20
C HIS A 410 0.39 5.86 -29.82
N LYS A 411 0.41 7.07 -30.40
CA LYS A 411 -0.73 7.68 -31.11
C LYS A 411 -1.29 6.74 -32.19
N GLY A 412 -2.59 6.42 -32.09
CA GLY A 412 -3.28 5.47 -32.97
C GLY A 412 -3.10 3.99 -32.57
N GLY A 413 -2.44 3.72 -31.46
CA GLY A 413 -2.32 2.39 -30.86
C GLY A 413 -3.63 1.87 -30.28
N ASN A 414 -3.74 0.55 -30.15
CA ASN A 414 -4.93 -0.14 -29.65
C ASN A 414 -5.30 0.17 -28.20
N LEU A 415 -4.33 0.56 -27.37
CA LEU A 415 -4.54 1.02 -26.00
C LEU A 415 -3.99 2.43 -25.77
N HIS A 416 -3.76 3.21 -26.83
CA HIS A 416 -3.40 4.63 -26.70
C HIS A 416 -4.41 5.39 -25.85
N ARG A 417 -3.95 6.43 -25.16
CA ARG A 417 -4.76 7.29 -24.30
C ARG A 417 -5.93 7.99 -24.99
N THR A 418 -6.06 7.93 -26.31
CA THR A 418 -7.26 8.41 -27.02
C THR A 418 -7.93 7.33 -27.88
N ALA A 419 -7.58 6.05 -27.71
CA ALA A 419 -8.00 4.96 -28.60
C ALA A 419 -9.52 4.73 -28.70
N VAL A 420 -10.32 5.33 -27.82
CA VAL A 420 -11.79 5.17 -27.79
C VAL A 420 -12.53 6.24 -28.58
N ASP A 421 -11.94 7.43 -28.83
CA ASP A 421 -12.61 8.51 -29.57
C ASP A 421 -11.68 9.39 -30.41
N GLY A 422 -10.38 9.11 -30.40
CA GLY A 422 -9.32 9.85 -31.09
C GLY A 422 -8.98 11.22 -30.51
N LYS A 423 -9.59 11.63 -29.38
CA LYS A 423 -9.44 13.02 -28.89
C LYS A 423 -9.44 13.22 -27.38
N THR A 424 -9.95 12.29 -26.56
CA THR A 424 -10.09 12.53 -25.11
C THR A 424 -9.24 11.54 -24.30
N PRO A 425 -8.17 12.03 -23.64
CA PRO A 425 -7.30 11.24 -22.80
C PRO A 425 -8.04 10.41 -21.76
N GLY A 426 -7.80 9.10 -21.74
CA GLY A 426 -8.38 8.16 -20.79
C GLY A 426 -9.85 7.76 -21.03
N ASN A 427 -10.58 8.44 -21.93
CA ASN A 427 -12.03 8.24 -22.09
C ASN A 427 -12.43 6.78 -22.38
N GLY A 428 -13.49 6.28 -21.73
CA GLY A 428 -13.98 4.93 -21.95
C GLY A 428 -13.08 3.83 -21.37
N TYR A 429 -12.42 4.12 -20.24
CA TYR A 429 -11.62 3.15 -19.47
C TYR A 429 -10.35 2.69 -20.20
N ILE A 430 -9.63 3.64 -20.79
CA ILE A 430 -8.30 3.48 -21.41
C ILE A 430 -7.28 4.32 -20.63
N PRO A 431 -5.96 4.13 -20.79
CA PRO A 431 -4.99 4.79 -19.90
C PRO A 431 -4.97 6.29 -20.14
N ILE A 432 -4.70 7.09 -19.09
CA ILE A 432 -4.52 8.54 -19.26
C ILE A 432 -3.05 8.90 -19.54
N THR A 433 -2.10 8.04 -19.21
CA THR A 433 -0.67 8.33 -19.28
C THR A 433 0.11 7.58 -20.36
N ASN A 434 -0.59 6.77 -21.17
CA ASN A 434 0.01 5.76 -22.07
C ASN A 434 0.82 4.67 -21.33
N TYR A 435 0.51 4.43 -20.06
CA TYR A 435 0.97 3.27 -19.29
C TYR A 435 -0.20 2.57 -18.61
N ILE A 436 -0.05 1.26 -18.39
CA ILE A 436 -1.02 0.43 -17.66
C ILE A 436 -0.26 -0.37 -16.60
N TRP A 437 -0.85 -0.60 -15.43
CA TRP A 437 -0.22 -1.44 -14.41
C TRP A 437 -0.10 -2.90 -14.86
N ARG A 438 1.03 -3.54 -14.57
CA ARG A 438 1.28 -4.98 -14.74
C ARG A 438 1.37 -5.70 -13.40
N LYS A 439 1.89 -5.04 -12.37
CA LYS A 439 1.95 -5.59 -11.00
C LYS A 439 0.52 -5.85 -10.51
N TYR A 440 0.32 -6.92 -9.73
CA TYR A 440 -1.00 -7.33 -9.25
C TYR A 440 -2.02 -7.75 -10.32
N ILE A 441 -1.62 -7.84 -11.59
CA ILE A 441 -2.47 -8.34 -12.66
C ILE A 441 -2.26 -9.84 -12.85
N TYR A 442 -3.30 -10.64 -12.70
CA TYR A 442 -3.22 -12.07 -12.99
C TYR A 442 -3.36 -12.28 -14.50
N VAL A 443 -2.66 -13.27 -15.05
CA VAL A 443 -2.76 -13.62 -16.47
C VAL A 443 -3.09 -15.09 -16.55
N ASN A 444 -4.39 -15.38 -16.52
CA ASN A 444 -4.92 -16.73 -16.57
C ASN A 444 -5.19 -17.17 -18.02
N ALA A 445 -5.58 -18.43 -18.21
CA ALA A 445 -5.95 -18.96 -19.53
C ALA A 445 -7.12 -18.19 -20.16
N GLU A 446 -8.09 -17.78 -19.33
CA GLU A 446 -9.14 -16.85 -19.72
C GLU A 446 -8.75 -15.42 -19.31
N ARG A 447 -9.01 -14.45 -20.19
CA ARG A 447 -8.88 -13.03 -19.85
C ARG A 447 -9.80 -12.68 -18.71
N ILE A 448 -9.28 -11.96 -17.73
CA ILE A 448 -10.05 -11.51 -16.57
C ILE A 448 -11.25 -10.65 -17.01
N SER A 449 -12.38 -10.82 -16.31
CA SER A 449 -13.49 -9.88 -16.31
C SER A 449 -13.88 -9.59 -14.85
N TRP A 450 -14.72 -8.59 -14.60
CA TRP A 450 -15.19 -8.31 -13.23
C TRP A 450 -15.89 -9.52 -12.59
N ASN A 451 -16.45 -10.44 -13.37
CA ASN A 451 -17.18 -11.60 -12.84
C ASN A 451 -16.40 -12.92 -12.92
N ASN A 452 -15.16 -12.92 -13.40
CA ASN A 452 -14.35 -14.15 -13.44
C ASN A 452 -13.89 -14.52 -12.02
N PRO A 453 -14.12 -15.76 -11.56
CA PRO A 453 -13.57 -16.24 -10.29
C PRO A 453 -12.04 -16.11 -10.24
N THR A 454 -11.49 -15.70 -9.11
CA THR A 454 -10.04 -15.52 -8.94
C THR A 454 -9.60 -15.79 -7.49
N ASP A 455 -8.49 -16.50 -7.34
CA ASP A 455 -7.80 -16.79 -6.08
C ASP A 455 -6.76 -15.70 -5.78
N TYR A 456 -7.24 -14.46 -5.73
CA TYR A 456 -6.42 -13.27 -5.63
C TYR A 456 -5.72 -13.13 -4.28
N HIS A 457 -4.64 -12.34 -4.21
CA HIS A 457 -3.98 -12.04 -2.94
C HIS A 457 -3.42 -10.62 -2.91
N TYR A 458 -3.25 -10.11 -1.69
CA TYR A 458 -2.52 -8.87 -1.41
C TYR A 458 -1.31 -9.19 -0.52
N VAL A 459 -0.12 -8.76 -0.94
CA VAL A 459 1.08 -8.86 -0.10
C VAL A 459 1.04 -7.74 0.93
N ILE A 460 1.09 -8.10 2.21
CA ILE A 460 1.03 -7.16 3.34
C ILE A 460 2.45 -6.82 3.80
N PHE A 461 3.26 -7.84 4.08
CA PHE A 461 4.66 -7.70 4.45
C PHE A 461 5.52 -8.65 3.63
N ARG A 462 6.67 -8.16 3.17
CA ARG A 462 7.65 -8.94 2.41
C ARG A 462 9.07 -8.54 2.78
N TYR A 463 10.02 -9.44 2.59
CA TYR A 463 11.38 -9.25 3.06
C TYR A 463 12.11 -8.09 2.36
N GLY A 464 11.86 -7.81 1.08
CA GLY A 464 12.43 -6.64 0.40
C GLY A 464 12.05 -5.31 1.05
N ARG A 465 10.79 -5.13 1.46
CA ARG A 465 10.37 -3.95 2.25
C ARG A 465 11.14 -3.86 3.57
N ALA A 466 11.29 -4.97 4.29
CA ALA A 466 12.03 -4.99 5.55
C ALA A 466 13.49 -4.58 5.35
N LEU A 467 14.15 -5.02 4.26
CA LEU A 467 15.49 -4.56 3.93
C LEU A 467 15.56 -3.07 3.61
N LEU A 468 14.56 -2.54 2.89
CA LEU A 468 14.48 -1.11 2.61
C LEU A 468 14.19 -0.29 3.87
N ASN A 469 13.46 -0.84 4.84
CA ASN A 469 13.32 -0.22 6.16
C ASN A 469 14.65 -0.20 6.93
N LYS A 470 15.43 -1.29 6.87
CA LYS A 470 16.78 -1.33 7.45
C LYS A 470 17.72 -0.32 6.77
N ALA A 471 17.67 -0.20 5.45
CA ALA A 471 18.47 0.78 4.72
C ALA A 471 18.09 2.23 5.12
N GLU A 472 16.80 2.56 5.24
CA GLU A 472 16.33 3.87 5.75
C GLU A 472 16.90 4.15 7.14
N ALA A 473 16.80 3.17 8.05
CA ALA A 473 17.29 3.32 9.41
C ALA A 473 18.81 3.53 9.46
N LEU A 474 19.56 2.83 8.61
CA LEU A 474 21.01 3.02 8.49
C LEU A 474 21.37 4.40 7.93
N LEU A 475 20.58 4.95 6.98
CA LEU A 475 20.74 6.32 6.50
C LEU A 475 20.37 7.36 7.57
N GLY A 476 19.34 7.09 8.38
CA GLY A 476 19.02 7.89 9.56
C GLY A 476 20.17 7.91 10.57
N LEU A 477 20.77 6.74 10.84
CA LEU A 477 21.96 6.63 11.70
C LEU A 477 23.21 7.28 11.10
N ALA A 478 23.31 7.35 9.78
CA ALA A 478 24.45 7.95 9.08
C ALA A 478 24.61 9.46 9.33
N GLN A 479 23.54 10.13 9.76
CA GLN A 479 23.62 11.53 10.23
C GLN A 479 24.44 11.67 11.51
N TYR A 480 24.47 10.63 12.34
CA TYR A 480 25.21 10.59 13.61
C TYR A 480 26.54 9.84 13.48
N ASP A 481 26.64 8.91 12.53
CA ASP A 481 27.82 8.07 12.29
C ASP A 481 27.96 7.77 10.79
N ALA A 482 28.81 8.53 10.10
CA ALA A 482 29.02 8.40 8.66
C ALA A 482 29.45 6.99 8.20
N SER A 483 29.97 6.13 9.09
CA SER A 483 30.30 4.74 8.75
C SER A 483 29.07 3.91 8.37
N LYS A 484 27.86 4.37 8.70
CA LYS A 484 26.60 3.69 8.34
C LYS A 484 26.21 3.83 6.88
N VAL A 485 26.76 4.80 6.13
CA VAL A 485 26.46 4.99 4.71
C VAL A 485 26.75 3.72 3.90
N SER A 486 27.93 3.12 4.08
CA SER A 486 28.31 1.90 3.35
C SER A 486 27.40 0.71 3.69
N SER A 487 26.94 0.62 4.95
CA SER A 487 25.99 -0.40 5.39
C SER A 487 24.61 -0.20 4.76
N ALA A 488 24.15 1.04 4.65
CA ALA A 488 22.88 1.38 3.99
C ALA A 488 22.92 1.01 2.50
N VAL A 489 23.99 1.44 1.81
CA VAL A 489 24.22 1.15 0.38
C VAL A 489 24.29 -0.35 0.14
N ALA A 490 25.04 -1.09 0.95
CA ALA A 490 25.08 -2.55 0.86
C ALA A 490 23.70 -3.20 1.09
N THR A 491 22.86 -2.61 1.95
CA THR A 491 21.54 -3.15 2.26
C THR A 491 20.56 -2.97 1.10
N PHE A 492 20.38 -1.75 0.58
CA PHE A 492 19.46 -1.52 -0.54
C PHE A 492 19.99 -2.07 -1.87
N ASN A 493 21.31 -2.27 -2.01
CA ASN A 493 21.87 -2.97 -3.17
C ASN A 493 21.37 -4.42 -3.30
N ARG A 494 20.86 -5.02 -2.22
CA ARG A 494 20.28 -6.37 -2.28
C ARG A 494 19.02 -6.42 -3.15
N THR A 495 18.08 -5.49 -2.97
CA THR A 495 16.88 -5.38 -3.82
C THR A 495 17.25 -4.87 -5.22
N ARG A 496 18.16 -3.90 -5.30
CA ARG A 496 18.62 -3.33 -6.57
C ARG A 496 19.18 -4.38 -7.53
N THR A 497 20.03 -5.27 -7.02
CA THR A 497 20.66 -6.32 -7.81
C THR A 497 19.75 -7.54 -8.01
N THR A 498 18.94 -7.91 -7.01
CA THR A 498 18.09 -9.11 -7.09
C THR A 498 16.79 -8.85 -7.86
N HIS A 499 16.04 -7.81 -7.48
CA HIS A 499 14.76 -7.49 -8.12
C HIS A 499 14.95 -6.65 -9.37
N GLY A 500 15.82 -5.64 -9.29
CA GLY A 500 16.03 -4.71 -10.40
C GLY A 500 16.98 -5.25 -11.47
N ASN A 501 17.77 -6.29 -11.17
CA ASN A 501 18.88 -6.74 -12.01
C ASN A 501 19.79 -5.58 -12.45
N LEU A 502 19.89 -4.55 -11.60
CA LEU A 502 20.68 -3.36 -11.86
C LEU A 502 22.10 -3.52 -11.30
N PRO A 503 23.10 -2.82 -11.88
CA PRO A 503 24.39 -2.65 -11.26
C PRO A 503 24.24 -2.07 -9.84
N PRO A 504 25.06 -2.53 -8.87
CA PRO A 504 25.01 -1.99 -7.52
C PRO A 504 25.34 -0.50 -7.52
N SER A 505 24.65 0.26 -6.66
CA SER A 505 25.04 1.63 -6.34
C SER A 505 26.44 1.64 -5.73
N ILE A 506 27.22 2.64 -6.15
CA ILE A 506 28.56 2.94 -5.65
C ILE A 506 28.57 4.22 -4.80
N ALA A 507 27.41 4.69 -4.35
CA ALA A 507 27.29 5.90 -3.55
C ALA A 507 28.18 5.83 -2.30
N THR A 508 28.94 6.89 -2.06
CA THR A 508 29.84 7.00 -0.90
C THR A 508 29.51 8.18 0.00
N SER A 509 28.81 9.20 -0.52
CA SER A 509 28.31 10.31 0.26
C SER A 509 26.90 10.03 0.80
N LEU A 510 26.52 10.72 1.87
CA LEU A 510 25.17 10.60 2.43
C LEU A 510 24.10 11.10 1.44
N ALA A 511 24.40 12.18 0.71
CA ALA A 511 23.50 12.76 -0.29
C ALA A 511 23.22 11.78 -1.44
N ASP A 512 24.28 11.19 -2.02
CA ASP A 512 24.15 10.22 -3.12
C ASP A 512 23.45 8.95 -2.63
N ALA A 513 23.74 8.49 -1.41
CA ALA A 513 23.11 7.30 -0.85
C ALA A 513 21.62 7.51 -0.59
N TRP A 514 21.20 8.71 -0.14
CA TRP A 514 19.78 9.07 -0.05
C TRP A 514 19.12 9.18 -1.43
N HIS A 515 19.80 9.77 -2.41
CA HIS A 515 19.30 9.85 -3.78
C HIS A 515 19.00 8.46 -4.35
N ASP A 516 19.99 7.56 -4.32
CA ASP A 516 19.84 6.20 -4.83
C ASP A 516 18.82 5.38 -4.02
N TYR A 517 18.81 5.53 -2.69
CA TYR A 517 17.86 4.84 -1.83
C TYR A 517 16.41 5.23 -2.10
N LYS A 518 16.13 6.52 -2.32
CA LYS A 518 14.76 6.98 -2.59
C LYS A 518 14.24 6.39 -3.90
N ILE A 519 15.06 6.36 -4.95
CA ILE A 519 14.72 5.71 -6.22
C ILE A 519 14.47 4.22 -5.98
N GLU A 520 15.39 3.55 -5.29
CA GLU A 520 15.30 2.11 -5.03
C GLU A 520 14.04 1.75 -4.22
N ARG A 521 13.70 2.51 -3.18
CA ARG A 521 12.46 2.30 -2.41
C ARG A 521 11.23 2.55 -3.27
N HIS A 522 11.25 3.61 -4.08
CA HIS A 522 10.13 4.02 -4.90
C HIS A 522 9.76 2.94 -5.94
N VAL A 523 10.73 2.41 -6.69
CA VAL A 523 10.46 1.41 -7.73
C VAL A 523 10.21 0.02 -7.17
N ASP A 524 10.83 -0.34 -6.04
CA ASP A 524 10.63 -1.66 -5.42
C ASP A 524 9.25 -1.77 -4.78
N LEU A 525 8.76 -0.71 -4.15
CA LEU A 525 7.50 -0.69 -3.39
C LEU A 525 6.34 0.00 -4.12
N ALA A 526 6.48 0.29 -5.42
CA ALA A 526 5.38 0.82 -6.22
C ALA A 526 4.16 -0.13 -6.17
N LEU A 527 2.96 0.42 -5.94
CA LEU A 527 1.72 -0.35 -5.79
C LEU A 527 1.76 -1.25 -4.56
N GLU A 528 2.25 -0.73 -3.43
CA GLU A 528 2.24 -1.45 -2.15
C GLU A 528 1.87 -0.54 -0.95
N GLY A 529 1.30 0.65 -1.19
CA GLY A 529 0.88 1.53 -0.10
C GLY A 529 2.05 2.07 0.73
N ASP A 530 3.13 2.46 0.06
CA ASP A 530 4.37 2.90 0.72
C ASP A 530 4.69 4.37 0.47
N TYR A 531 4.68 4.79 -0.80
CA TYR A 531 5.40 5.99 -1.23
C TYR A 531 4.93 7.27 -0.53
N TYR A 532 3.61 7.42 -0.33
CA TYR A 532 3.05 8.56 0.40
C TYR A 532 3.63 8.68 1.81
N TRP A 533 3.62 7.57 2.56
CA TRP A 533 4.10 7.53 3.95
C TRP A 533 5.62 7.72 4.02
N SER A 534 6.36 7.17 3.06
CA SER A 534 7.80 7.36 2.94
C SER A 534 8.15 8.83 2.69
N LEU A 535 7.44 9.51 1.78
CA LEU A 535 7.59 10.93 1.54
C LEU A 535 7.33 11.77 2.80
N LEU A 536 6.28 11.46 3.57
CA LEU A 536 6.02 12.13 4.84
C LEU A 536 7.16 11.93 5.85
N ARG A 537 7.68 10.70 6.00
CA ARG A 537 8.82 10.43 6.90
C ARG A 537 10.06 11.20 6.46
N TRP A 538 10.40 11.16 5.17
CA TRP A 538 11.58 11.86 4.64
C TRP A 538 11.46 13.37 4.76
N GLY A 539 10.26 13.92 4.53
CA GLY A 539 9.95 15.32 4.77
C GLY A 539 10.16 15.73 6.24
N MET A 540 9.75 14.86 7.18
CA MET A 540 9.97 15.05 8.62
C MET A 540 11.43 14.84 9.05
N TYR A 541 12.21 14.00 8.37
CA TYR A 541 13.65 13.92 8.59
C TYR A 541 14.37 15.19 8.11
N GLY A 542 13.97 15.75 6.96
CA GLY A 542 14.65 16.87 6.33
C GLY A 542 16.04 16.51 5.79
N GLY A 543 16.86 17.52 5.53
CA GLY A 543 18.21 17.37 4.99
C GLY A 543 18.20 16.60 3.65
N GLU A 544 19.16 15.69 3.48
CA GLU A 544 19.30 14.90 2.25
C GLU A 544 18.04 14.05 1.91
N ALA A 545 17.28 13.63 2.92
CA ALA A 545 16.03 12.90 2.70
C ALA A 545 14.98 13.76 1.95
N ASN A 546 14.97 15.08 2.19
CA ASN A 546 14.04 16.04 1.59
C ASN A 546 14.74 17.13 0.76
N HIS A 547 15.67 16.75 -0.12
CA HIS A 547 16.30 17.67 -1.08
C HIS A 547 17.00 18.87 -0.43
N GLY A 548 17.64 18.64 0.72
CA GLY A 548 18.31 19.67 1.52
C GLY A 548 17.37 20.57 2.34
N LYS A 549 16.05 20.35 2.29
CA LYS A 549 15.07 21.17 3.02
C LYS A 549 15.03 20.83 4.52
N PRO A 550 14.66 21.78 5.40
CA PRO A 550 14.47 21.50 6.82
C PRO A 550 13.40 20.43 7.10
N ALA A 551 13.48 19.81 8.27
CA ALA A 551 12.45 18.90 8.79
C ALA A 551 11.06 19.57 8.82
N GLY A 552 10.05 18.87 8.32
CA GLY A 552 8.67 19.34 8.27
C GLY A 552 8.39 20.41 7.21
N ASP A 553 9.30 20.58 6.23
CA ASP A 553 9.10 21.52 5.13
C ASP A 553 8.28 20.93 3.97
N ILE A 554 8.06 21.67 2.89
CA ILE A 554 7.34 21.19 1.71
C ILE A 554 8.04 19.98 1.09
N ILE A 555 7.25 18.99 0.66
CA ILE A 555 7.69 17.80 -0.07
C ILE A 555 7.46 18.04 -1.57
N PRO A 556 8.52 18.23 -2.38
CA PRO A 556 8.41 18.52 -3.81
C PRO A 556 7.61 17.48 -4.60
N GLU A 557 7.78 16.19 -4.28
CA GLU A 557 7.13 15.07 -4.95
C GLU A 557 5.60 15.11 -4.80
N LEU A 558 5.08 15.68 -3.71
CA LEU A 558 3.63 15.85 -3.47
C LEU A 558 3.07 17.19 -3.98
N SER A 559 3.93 18.04 -4.56
CA SER A 559 3.56 19.34 -5.13
C SER A 559 3.86 19.45 -6.62
N SER A 560 4.34 18.36 -7.23
CA SER A 560 4.68 18.31 -8.64
C SER A 560 3.49 17.80 -9.46
N PRO A 561 3.31 18.27 -10.71
CA PRO A 561 2.28 17.75 -11.58
C PRO A 561 2.62 16.33 -12.05
N ALA A 562 1.58 15.53 -12.31
CA ALA A 562 1.76 14.23 -12.95
C ALA A 562 2.09 14.40 -14.43
N THR A 563 3.01 13.57 -14.95
CA THR A 563 3.43 13.58 -16.35
C THR A 563 3.02 12.30 -17.09
N PHE A 564 3.00 12.38 -18.42
CA PHE A 564 2.71 11.26 -19.33
C PHE A 564 3.64 11.26 -20.53
N VAL A 565 3.73 10.11 -21.22
CA VAL A 565 4.45 10.00 -22.50
C VAL A 565 3.49 10.05 -23.68
N GLU A 566 3.87 10.71 -24.76
CA GLU A 566 3.22 10.58 -26.07
C GLU A 566 4.27 10.20 -27.11
N ILE A 567 3.96 9.19 -27.92
CA ILE A 567 4.85 8.66 -28.96
C ILE A 567 4.11 8.75 -30.29
N SER A 568 4.79 9.25 -31.33
CA SER A 568 4.19 9.36 -32.66
C SER A 568 3.86 7.98 -33.24
N GLN A 569 2.92 7.94 -34.18
CA GLN A 569 2.45 6.68 -34.77
C GLN A 569 3.58 5.87 -35.44
N ASP A 570 4.56 6.56 -36.02
CA ASP A 570 5.77 5.98 -36.63
C ASP A 570 6.89 5.71 -35.63
N ARG A 571 6.72 6.11 -34.35
CA ARG A 571 7.70 6.00 -33.27
C ARG A 571 9.03 6.71 -33.53
N HIS A 572 9.02 7.76 -34.35
CA HIS A 572 10.20 8.60 -34.59
C HIS A 572 10.23 9.88 -33.77
N ARG A 573 9.11 10.30 -33.18
CA ARG A 573 9.01 11.46 -32.28
C ARG A 573 8.33 11.07 -30.97
N MET A 574 8.70 11.74 -29.90
CA MET A 574 8.02 11.61 -28.61
C MET A 574 8.07 12.91 -27.82
N PHE A 575 7.15 13.06 -26.87
CA PHE A 575 7.28 14.04 -25.81
C PHE A 575 6.79 13.50 -24.45
N VAL A 576 7.35 14.05 -23.37
CA VAL A 576 6.82 13.95 -22.01
C VAL A 576 6.09 15.24 -21.70
N GLY A 577 4.78 15.14 -21.43
CA GLY A 577 3.93 16.28 -21.13
C GLY A 577 3.30 16.19 -19.75
N THR A 578 2.66 17.28 -19.33
CA THR A 578 1.90 17.36 -18.07
C THR A 578 0.47 16.86 -18.26
N VAL A 579 -0.01 15.98 -17.37
CA VAL A 579 -1.41 15.53 -17.38
C VAL A 579 -2.31 16.70 -17.01
N GLY A 580 -3.21 17.07 -17.91
CA GLY A 580 -4.10 18.22 -17.75
C GLY A 580 -5.21 18.05 -16.70
N TYR A 581 -6.12 19.04 -16.68
CA TYR A 581 -7.22 19.18 -15.72
C TYR A 581 -6.72 19.25 -14.26
N THR A 582 -7.47 18.67 -13.33
CA THR A 582 -7.16 18.74 -11.89
C THR A 582 -5.91 17.92 -11.52
N ASN A 583 -5.40 17.04 -12.39
CA ASN A 583 -4.15 16.28 -12.17
C ASN A 583 -2.89 17.16 -12.15
N ALA A 584 -2.97 18.38 -12.69
CA ALA A 584 -1.94 19.40 -12.56
C ALA A 584 -2.01 20.18 -11.23
N ASP A 585 -3.13 20.14 -10.50
CA ASP A 585 -3.38 20.95 -9.30
C ASP A 585 -2.85 20.32 -8.00
N ARG A 586 -1.79 19.51 -8.08
CA ARG A 586 -1.24 18.83 -6.90
C ARG A 586 -0.55 19.84 -5.98
N THR A 587 -0.85 19.78 -4.69
CA THR A 587 -0.31 20.70 -3.68
C THR A 587 -0.15 19.99 -2.35
N PHE A 588 0.95 20.27 -1.68
CA PHE A 588 1.21 19.83 -0.32
C PHE A 588 1.41 21.03 0.59
N SER A 589 0.74 21.01 1.75
CA SER A 589 0.99 21.96 2.82
C SER A 589 1.35 21.22 4.12
N LYS A 590 2.04 21.93 5.02
CA LYS A 590 2.61 21.33 6.24
C LYS A 590 1.57 20.71 7.18
N LYS A 591 0.30 21.11 7.09
CA LYS A 591 -0.79 20.47 7.86
C LYS A 591 -0.96 18.99 7.46
N ARG A 592 -0.67 18.61 6.20
CA ARG A 592 -0.85 17.22 5.69
C ARG A 592 0.21 16.22 6.16
N TYR A 593 1.17 16.64 6.99
CA TYR A 593 2.01 15.69 7.72
C TYR A 593 1.20 14.85 8.72
N LEU A 594 0.06 15.34 9.20
CA LEU A 594 -0.89 14.59 10.02
C LEU A 594 -2.31 14.96 9.59
N PHE A 595 -3.20 14.00 9.43
CA PHE A 595 -4.59 14.24 9.03
C PHE A 595 -5.41 14.82 10.17
N PRO A 596 -6.48 15.57 9.88
CA PRO A 596 -7.29 16.19 10.94
C PRO A 596 -8.01 15.11 11.75
N ILE A 597 -8.17 15.38 13.04
CA ILE A 597 -9.15 14.67 13.86
C ILE A 597 -10.53 15.16 13.43
N THR A 598 -11.44 14.24 13.12
CA THR A 598 -12.79 14.62 12.68
C THR A 598 -13.52 15.40 13.75
N GLN A 599 -14.23 16.46 13.34
CA GLN A 599 -14.97 17.30 14.26
C GLN A 599 -16.06 16.52 15.02
N SER A 600 -16.60 15.47 14.40
CA SER A 600 -17.59 14.59 15.05
C SER A 600 -17.03 13.90 16.30
N ILE A 601 -15.76 13.49 16.31
CA ILE A 601 -15.12 12.85 17.46
C ILE A 601 -14.83 13.89 18.55
N ILE A 602 -14.34 15.08 18.18
CA ILE A 602 -14.12 16.18 19.13
C ILE A 602 -15.44 16.55 19.82
N ASN A 603 -16.53 16.63 19.07
CA ASN A 603 -17.84 16.99 19.63
C ASN A 603 -18.44 15.88 20.52
N ALA A 604 -18.12 14.61 20.24
CA ALA A 604 -18.68 13.46 20.94
C ALA A 604 -17.91 13.06 22.21
N ASN A 605 -16.67 13.56 22.39
CA ASN A 605 -15.80 13.20 23.50
C ASN A 605 -15.35 14.44 24.27
N SER A 606 -15.88 14.64 25.48
CA SER A 606 -15.60 15.84 26.29
C SER A 606 -14.17 15.93 26.83
N ALA A 607 -13.36 14.86 26.71
CA ALA A 607 -11.95 14.88 27.08
C ALA A 607 -11.04 15.38 25.95
N ILE A 608 -11.60 15.71 24.78
CA ILE A 608 -10.91 16.27 23.62
C ILE A 608 -11.59 17.59 23.26
N ASN A 609 -10.83 18.58 22.83
CA ASN A 609 -11.38 19.85 22.36
C ASN A 609 -10.61 20.36 21.13
N ASP A 610 -11.01 21.49 20.56
CA ASP A 610 -10.38 22.02 19.34
C ASP A 610 -8.87 22.32 19.52
N SER A 611 -8.37 22.51 20.74
CA SER A 611 -6.92 22.69 20.98
C SER A 611 -6.11 21.40 20.87
N ASP A 612 -6.77 20.24 20.89
CA ASP A 612 -6.15 18.94 20.65
C ASP A 612 -5.98 18.60 19.16
N GLN A 613 -6.52 19.44 18.27
CA GLN A 613 -6.43 19.25 16.83
C GLN A 613 -4.97 19.28 16.34
N ASN A 614 -4.70 18.53 15.27
CA ASN A 614 -3.39 18.54 14.61
C ASN A 614 -3.06 19.93 14.04
N PRO A 615 -1.79 20.36 14.06
CA PRO A 615 -1.41 21.70 13.63
C PRO A 615 -1.86 22.06 12.20
N GLY A 616 -2.49 23.22 12.06
CA GLY A 616 -2.89 23.77 10.76
C GLY A 616 -4.22 23.28 10.20
N TRP A 617 -4.92 22.38 10.90
CA TRP A 617 -6.29 22.00 10.57
C TRP A 617 -7.31 22.96 11.13
#